data_AF-A0A2V9ZYJ5-F1
#
_entry.id   AF-A0A2V9ZYJ5-F1
#
_cell.length_a   1.000
_cell.length_b   1.000
_cell.length_c   1.000
_cell.angle_alpha   90.00
_cell.angle_beta   90.00
_cell.angle_gamma   90.00
#
_symmetry.space_group_name_H-M   'P 1'
#
loop_
_entity.id
_entity.type
_entity.pdbx_description
1 polymer ?
#
loop_
_entity_poly.entity_id
_entity_poly.type
_entity_poly.pdbx_seq_one_letter_code
_entity_poly.pdbx_strand_id
1 'polypeptide(L)' 'MSEVPAVSVGSRRDEDIALDLMKFVAMTTGYGRTSSTGVGFQGGGAASKPEEYASHLLELYGKCLGAVQGKK' A
#
# COMPACT_ATOMS: atom_id res chain seq x y z
N MET A 1 1.87 -20.71 3.92
CA MET A 1 1.71 -20.63 2.46
C MET A 1 0.71 -19.53 2.19
N SER A 2 1.14 -18.27 2.03
CA SER A 2 0.23 -17.18 1.65
C SER A 2 0.14 -17.16 0.13
N GLU A 3 -0.93 -17.73 -0.40
CA GLU A 3 -1.30 -17.62 -1.81
C GLU A 3 -1.51 -16.15 -2.14
N VAL A 4 -0.54 -15.56 -2.85
CA VAL A 4 -0.75 -14.28 -3.52
C VAL A 4 -1.65 -14.55 -4.72
N PRO A 5 -2.86 -13.97 -4.80
CA PRO A 5 -3.72 -14.19 -5.94
C PRO A 5 -3.00 -13.65 -7.19
N ALA A 6 -2.77 -14.54 -8.15
CA ALA A 6 -2.29 -14.18 -9.48
C ALA A 6 -3.43 -13.43 -10.17
N VAL A 7 -3.40 -12.10 -10.11
CA VAL A 7 -4.33 -11.23 -10.83
C VAL A 7 -4.15 -11.49 -12.33
N SER A 8 -5.20 -11.99 -12.98
CA SER A 8 -5.17 -12.35 -14.39
C SER A 8 -4.82 -11.13 -15.24
N VAL A 9 -3.70 -11.19 -15.96
CA VAL A 9 -3.25 -10.20 -16.95
C VAL A 9 -4.14 -10.27 -18.19
N GLY A 10 -5.40 -9.85 -18.05
CA GLY A 10 -6.33 -9.66 -19.16
C GLY A 10 -6.54 -8.17 -19.37
N SER A 11 -5.96 -7.62 -20.44
CA SER A 11 -5.99 -6.18 -20.80
C SER A 11 -5.57 -5.26 -19.63
N ARG A 12 -4.26 -4.97 -19.49
CA ARG A 12 -3.73 -4.10 -18.42
C ARG A 12 -4.45 -2.76 -18.40
N ARG A 13 -5.46 -2.62 -17.54
CA ARG A 13 -6.12 -1.33 -17.32
C ARG A 13 -5.19 -0.45 -16.49
N ASP A 14 -5.33 0.86 -16.61
CA ASP A 14 -4.53 1.82 -15.81
C ASP A 14 -4.69 1.54 -14.32
N GLU A 15 -5.87 1.10 -13.90
CA GLU A 15 -6.16 0.63 -12.54
C GLU A 15 -5.30 -0.58 -12.15
N ASP A 16 -5.17 -1.59 -13.02
CA ASP A 16 -4.38 -2.79 -12.75
C ASP A 16 -2.89 -2.45 -12.64
N ILE A 17 -2.39 -1.53 -13.48
CA ILE A 17 -1.00 -1.04 -13.43
C ILE A 17 -0.76 -0.23 -12.16
N ALA A 18 -1.70 0.62 -11.77
CA ALA A 18 -1.61 1.42 -10.55
C ALA A 18 -1.61 0.55 -9.29
N LEU A 19 -2.40 -0.54 -9.28
CA LEU A 19 -2.40 -1.52 -8.19
C LEU A 19 -1.07 -2.26 -8.08
N ASP A 20 -0.46 -2.64 -9.19
CA ASP A 20 0.85 -3.30 -9.19
C ASP A 20 1.96 -2.35 -8.69
N LEU A 21 1.96 -1.10 -9.18
CA LEU A 21 2.89 -0.06 -8.73
C LEU A 21 2.71 0.25 -7.24
N MET A 22 1.48 0.41 -6.76
CA MET A 22 1.16 0.63 -5.36
C MET A 22 1.71 -0.50 -4.49
N LYS A 23 1.47 -1.76 -4.89
CA LYS A 23 1.95 -2.94 -4.19
C LYS A 23 3.48 -2.96 -4.14
N PHE A 24 4.14 -2.66 -5.25
CA PHE A 24 5.60 -2.56 -5.31
C PHE A 24 6.13 -1.49 -4.34
N VAL A 25 5.56 -0.29 -4.34
CA VAL A 25 5.95 0.80 -3.43
C VAL A 25 5.71 0.42 -1.97
N ALA A 26 4.55 -0.14 -1.63
CA ALA A 26 4.24 -0.54 -0.26
C ALA A 26 5.18 -1.64 0.26
N MET A 27 5.53 -2.62 -0.58
CA MET A 27 6.45 -3.70 -0.22
C MET A 27 7.90 -3.24 -0.09
N THR A 28 8.35 -2.34 -0.96
CA THR A 28 9.76 -1.88 -0.98
C THR A 28 10.06 -0.83 0.09
N THR A 29 9.09 0.04 0.40
CA THR A 29 9.29 1.16 1.34
C THR A 29 8.72 0.91 2.72
N GLY A 30 7.89 -0.13 2.89
CA GLY A 30 7.12 -0.32 4.12
C GLY A 30 6.00 0.71 4.29
N TYR A 31 5.51 1.31 3.20
CA TYR A 31 4.48 2.35 3.24
C TYR A 31 3.22 1.87 3.98
N GLY A 32 2.78 2.69 4.93
CA GLY A 32 1.65 2.41 5.80
C GLY A 32 1.90 1.33 6.87
N ARG A 33 3.03 0.60 6.83
CA ARG A 33 3.34 -0.35 7.90
C ARG A 33 3.47 0.45 9.21
N THR A 34 2.54 0.25 10.13
CA THR A 34 2.65 0.78 11.49
C THR A 34 3.77 -0.02 12.16
N SER A 35 4.92 0.62 12.36
CA SER A 35 6.08 0.00 12.96
C SER A 35 5.80 -0.32 14.44
N SER A 36 5.20 -1.49 14.70
CA SER A 36 5.13 -2.10 16.02
C SER A 36 6.16 -3.23 16.09
N THR A 37 7.44 -2.87 16.06
CA THR A 37 8.54 -3.79 16.40
C THR A 37 9.59 -3.03 17.21
N GLY A 38 9.16 -2.54 18.37
CA GLY A 38 10.04 -2.03 19.43
C GLY A 38 9.55 -2.59 20.76
N VAL A 39 10.22 -3.63 21.26
CA VAL A 39 10.03 -4.13 22.62
C VAL A 39 10.83 -3.25 23.57
N GLY A 40 10.19 -2.25 24.19
CA GLY A 40 10.87 -1.41 25.17
C GLY A 40 10.07 -0.17 25.54
N PHE A 41 9.40 -0.23 26.69
CA PHE A 41 8.94 0.88 27.53
C PHE A 41 8.69 2.23 26.82
N GLN A 42 7.71 2.29 25.92
CA GLN A 42 7.08 3.56 25.54
C GLN A 42 5.59 3.33 25.40
N GLY A 43 4.83 3.87 26.36
CA GLY A 43 3.38 3.90 26.29
C GLY A 43 2.90 4.66 25.06
N GLY A 44 1.85 4.13 24.42
CA GLY A 44 0.93 4.88 23.56
C GLY A 44 1.39 5.17 22.14
N GLY A 45 1.53 4.15 21.28
CA GLY A 45 1.85 4.42 19.86
C GLY A 45 1.45 3.40 18.79
N ALA A 46 0.78 2.28 19.09
CA ALA A 46 0.60 1.22 18.08
C ALA A 46 -0.78 0.54 18.04
N ALA A 47 -1.76 1.02 18.82
CA ALA A 47 -3.14 0.50 18.82
C ALA A 47 -4.12 1.41 18.04
N SER A 48 -3.62 2.51 17.48
CA SER A 48 -4.33 3.46 16.62
C SER A 48 -3.57 3.49 15.30
N LYS A 49 -4.07 3.10 14.15
CA LYS A 49 -5.43 2.82 13.72
C LYS A 49 -5.26 2.00 12.43
N PRO A 50 -5.79 0.76 12.33
CA PRO A 50 -5.89 0.10 11.04
C PRO A 50 -6.60 1.00 10.00
N GLU A 51 -7.45 1.93 10.44
CA GLU A 51 -8.07 2.96 9.61
C GLU A 51 -7.06 3.96 8.99
N GLU A 52 -6.01 4.37 9.71
CA GLU A 52 -4.98 5.26 9.15
C GLU A 52 -4.11 4.51 8.15
N TYR A 53 -3.82 3.23 8.42
CA TYR A 53 -3.11 2.38 7.47
C TYR A 53 -3.90 2.26 6.16
N ALA A 54 -5.20 1.97 6.25
CA ALA A 54 -6.07 1.92 5.09
C ALA A 54 -6.10 3.26 4.35
N SER A 55 -6.19 4.37 5.08
CA SER A 55 -6.18 5.72 4.50
C SER A 55 -4.89 6.02 3.74
N HIS A 56 -3.73 5.66 4.29
CA HIS A 56 -2.45 5.81 3.61
C HIS A 56 -2.39 4.96 2.34
N LEU A 57 -2.81 3.69 2.39
CA LEU A 57 -2.84 2.83 1.21
C LEU A 57 -3.74 3.40 0.10
N LEU A 58 -4.92 3.93 0.46
CA LEU A 58 -5.83 4.56 -0.50
C LEU A 58 -5.23 5.84 -1.12
N GLU A 59 -4.53 6.65 -0.32
CA GLU A 59 -3.81 7.83 -0.82
C GLU A 59 -2.69 7.43 -1.80
N LEU A 60 -1.92 6.39 -1.47
CA LEU A 60 -0.87 5.86 -2.33
C LEU A 60 -1.44 5.37 -3.66
N TYR A 61 -2.55 4.65 -3.64
CA TYR A 61 -3.23 4.20 -4.85
C TYR A 61 -3.59 5.38 -5.77
N GLY A 62 -4.17 6.46 -5.21
CA GLY A 62 -4.52 7.65 -5.98
C GLY A 62 -3.30 8.30 -6.65
N LYS A 63 -2.16 8.35 -5.97
CA LYS A 63 -0.89 8.84 -6.53
C LYS A 63 -0.38 7.93 -7.65
N CYS A 64 -0.42 6.62 -7.46
CA CYS A 64 -0.03 5.64 -8.46
C CYS A 64 -0.91 5.74 -9.72
N LEU A 65 -2.23 5.86 -9.54
CA LEU A 65 -3.18 6.00 -10.65
C LEU A 65 -2.97 7.30 -11.43
N GLY A 66 -2.77 8.43 -10.74
CA GLY A 66 -2.47 9.70 -11.40
C GLY A 66 -1.17 9.66 -12.21
N ALA A 67 -0.14 8.96 -11.70
CA ALA A 67 1.12 8.76 -12.40
C ALA A 67 0.96 7.88 -13.66
N VAL A 68 0.15 6.82 -13.59
CA VAL A 68 -0.12 5.91 -14.72
C VAL A 68 -0.96 6.60 -15.79
N GLN A 69 -1.97 7.37 -15.40
CA GLN A 69 -2.85 8.11 -16.32
C GLN A 69 -2.15 9.31 -17.00
N GLY A 70 -0.88 9.58 -16.68
CA GLY A 70 -0.11 10.66 -17.30
C GLY A 70 -0.63 12.06 -16.96
N LYS A 71 -1.40 12.22 -15.87
CA LYS A 71 -1.79 13.54 -15.36
C LYS A 71 -0.59 14.21 -14.70
N LYS A 72 0.24 14.85 -15.51
CA LYS A 72 1.33 15.72 -15.09
C LYS A 72 1.10 17.13 -15.62
#